data_AF-A0A5M3MEV6-F1
#
_entry.id   AF-A0A5M3MEV6-F1
#
_cell.length_a   1.000
_cell.length_b   1.000
_cell.length_c   1.000
_cell.angle_alpha   90.00
_cell.angle_beta   90.00
_cell.angle_gamma   90.00
#
_symmetry.space_group_name_H-M   'P 1'
#
loop_
_entity.id
_entity.type
_entity.pdbx_description
1 polymer ?
#
loop_
_entity_poly.entity_id
_entity_poly.type
_entity_poly.pdbx_seq_one_letter_code
_entity_poly.pdbx_strand_id
1 'polypeptide(L)'
;MLLEAYNQHCALVLRPDDVWLAILTQFSFFVNAHAEELHSAFVSHEGNKELNVSAVGSWYSVDFGSMARQMAGELEKNMSDPKLREIGKLEEYGTEYGTETTAWFYLLKPIVERFVHAFDEPITAFCVFTTEGKWQGPRLQNLPSSSSDKSYTDLSGEVFAAKHFVSHPEGDPFIGDLYLTLNDVSYPHVNTDQIPPGTVEVDVKLDDNGQVFSTLLVAGGVGSVVSSSGDKALSGSGERDTVRPVPEWWMFVKNKKSNEEPARLSSME
;
A
#
# COMPACT_ATOMS: atom_id res chain seq x y z
N MET A 1 8.91 7.05 -11.66
CA MET A 1 8.37 6.19 -12.73
C MET A 1 6.90 6.47 -13.08
N LEU A 2 5.91 6.16 -12.24
CA LEU A 2 4.50 6.53 -12.50
C LEU A 2 4.31 8.06 -12.61
N LEU A 3 4.96 8.79 -11.70
CA LEU A 3 5.04 10.24 -11.73
C LEU A 3 5.83 10.78 -12.94
N GLU A 4 6.83 10.05 -13.44
CA GLU A 4 7.56 10.46 -14.65
C GLU A 4 6.72 10.27 -15.90
N ALA A 5 5.98 9.16 -16.01
CA ALA A 5 5.03 8.95 -17.10
C ALA A 5 3.98 10.06 -17.14
N TYR A 6 3.44 10.43 -15.96
CA TYR A 6 2.54 11.58 -15.83
C TYR A 6 3.22 12.91 -16.24
N ASN A 7 4.39 13.21 -15.67
CA ASN A 7 5.12 14.46 -15.93
C ASN A 7 5.60 14.61 -17.37
N GLN A 8 5.79 13.50 -18.08
CA GLN A 8 6.19 13.49 -19.50
C GLN A 8 5.00 13.31 -20.45
N HIS A 9 3.76 13.42 -19.95
CA HIS A 9 2.52 13.25 -20.71
C HIS A 9 2.47 11.94 -21.52
N CYS A 10 3.05 10.86 -20.97
CA CYS A 10 2.90 9.53 -21.53
C CYS A 10 1.48 9.01 -21.23
N ALA A 11 0.92 8.21 -22.14
CA ALA A 11 -0.33 7.52 -21.84
C ALA A 11 -0.09 6.53 -20.69
N LEU A 12 -0.90 6.62 -19.65
CA LEU A 12 -0.78 5.79 -18.46
C LEU A 12 -1.96 4.83 -18.40
N VAL A 13 -1.69 3.53 -18.27
CA VAL A 13 -2.74 2.52 -18.05
C VAL A 13 -2.65 2.04 -16.61
N LEU A 14 -3.66 2.38 -15.83
CA LEU A 14 -3.88 1.87 -14.48
C LEU A 14 -4.97 0.81 -14.52
N ARG A 15 -4.67 -0.41 -14.05
CA ARG A 15 -5.68 -1.45 -13.87
C ARG A 15 -6.25 -1.36 -12.46
N PRO A 16 -7.43 -1.94 -12.19
CA PRO A 16 -7.96 -2.04 -10.85
C PRO A 16 -6.97 -2.63 -9.84
N ASP A 17 -6.23 -3.67 -10.23
CA ASP A 17 -5.21 -4.30 -9.40
C ASP A 17 -4.08 -3.35 -8.99
N ASP A 18 -3.72 -2.41 -9.87
CA ASP A 18 -2.63 -1.45 -9.60
C ASP A 18 -3.05 -0.45 -8.52
N VAL A 19 -4.34 -0.10 -8.46
CA VAL A 19 -4.92 0.72 -7.40
C VAL A 19 -5.10 -0.05 -6.12
N TRP A 20 -5.58 -1.30 -6.20
CA TRP A 20 -5.69 -2.16 -5.02
C TRP A 20 -4.34 -2.42 -4.38
N LEU A 21 -3.29 -2.62 -5.16
CA LEU A 21 -1.94 -2.78 -4.65
C LEU A 21 -1.49 -1.52 -3.89
N ALA A 22 -1.74 -0.33 -4.42
CA ALA A 22 -1.38 0.92 -3.76
C ALA A 22 -2.11 1.08 -2.40
N ILE A 23 -3.41 0.77 -2.36
CA ILE A 23 -4.22 0.76 -1.12
C ILE A 23 -3.62 -0.24 -0.11
N LEU A 24 -3.37 -1.48 -0.53
CA LEU A 24 -2.86 -2.53 0.33
C LEU A 24 -1.47 -2.22 0.87
N THR A 25 -0.60 -1.61 0.07
CA THR A 25 0.72 -1.16 0.53
C THR A 25 0.58 -0.13 1.66
N GLN A 26 -0.27 0.89 1.51
CA GLN A 26 -0.47 1.88 2.57
C GLN A 26 -1.05 1.27 3.85
N PHE A 27 -2.06 0.42 3.71
CA PHE A 27 -2.64 -0.28 4.83
C PHE A 27 -1.60 -1.14 5.56
N SER A 28 -0.71 -1.80 4.81
CA SER A 28 0.35 -2.60 5.40
C SER A 28 1.32 -1.79 6.25
N PHE A 29 1.65 -0.55 5.86
CA PHE A 29 2.52 0.31 6.67
C PHE A 29 1.86 0.67 8.00
N PHE A 30 0.58 1.02 7.97
CA PHE A 30 -0.19 1.27 9.18
C PHE A 30 -0.25 0.03 10.08
N VAL A 31 -0.66 -1.12 9.54
CA VAL A 31 -0.77 -2.37 10.31
C VAL A 31 0.57 -2.77 10.92
N ASN A 32 1.67 -2.63 10.17
CA ASN A 32 3.01 -2.97 10.67
C ASN A 32 3.47 -2.03 11.81
N ALA A 33 3.18 -0.73 11.71
CA ALA A 33 3.53 0.24 12.75
C ALA A 33 2.70 0.04 14.03
N HIS A 34 1.47 -0.44 13.90
CA HIS A 34 0.53 -0.70 15.00
C HIS A 34 0.36 -2.21 15.27
N ALA A 35 1.33 -3.04 14.90
CA ALA A 35 1.18 -4.49 14.90
C ALA A 35 0.85 -5.06 16.29
N GLU A 36 1.44 -4.51 17.35
CA GLU A 36 1.17 -4.95 18.74
C GLU A 36 -0.27 -4.60 19.19
N GLU A 37 -0.75 -3.40 18.84
CA GLU A 37 -2.09 -2.92 19.17
C GLU A 37 -3.16 -3.69 18.41
N LEU A 38 -2.88 -4.01 17.15
CA LEU A 38 -3.81 -4.67 16.23
C LEU A 38 -3.71 -6.20 16.28
N HIS A 39 -2.71 -6.75 16.96
CA HIS A 39 -2.39 -8.18 16.95
C HIS A 39 -3.62 -9.06 17.24
N SER A 40 -4.36 -8.73 18.31
CA SER A 40 -5.54 -9.49 18.74
C SER A 40 -6.73 -9.39 17.78
N ALA A 41 -6.78 -8.33 16.97
CA ALA A 41 -7.79 -8.15 15.93
C ALA A 41 -7.53 -9.05 14.71
N PHE A 42 -6.25 -9.28 14.38
CA PHE A 42 -5.85 -10.08 13.22
C PHE A 42 -5.68 -11.57 13.54
N VAL A 43 -5.08 -11.92 14.68
CA VAL A 43 -4.73 -13.29 15.05
C VAL A 43 -5.07 -13.60 16.51
N SER A 44 -5.46 -14.85 16.77
CA SER A 44 -5.95 -15.29 18.09
C SER A 44 -4.88 -15.98 18.94
N HIS A 45 -3.68 -16.19 18.39
CA HIS A 45 -2.54 -16.78 19.09
C HIS A 45 -1.60 -15.70 19.60
N GLU A 46 -0.90 -15.93 20.72
CA GLU A 46 0.17 -15.05 21.18
C GLU A 46 1.49 -15.36 20.45
N GLY A 47 2.22 -14.32 20.06
CA GLY A 47 3.52 -14.43 19.39
C GLY A 47 3.44 -14.97 17.98
N ASN A 48 4.60 -15.35 17.43
CA ASN A 48 4.71 -15.78 16.04
C ASN A 48 4.34 -17.26 15.87
N LYS A 49 3.48 -17.56 14.90
CA LYS A 49 3.15 -18.92 14.48
C LYS A 49 3.79 -19.23 13.13
N GLU A 50 4.56 -20.31 13.06
CA GLU A 50 5.10 -20.80 11.79
C GLU A 50 4.00 -21.49 10.97
N LEU A 51 3.86 -21.09 9.71
CA LEU A 51 2.97 -21.70 8.72
C LEU A 51 3.78 -22.53 7.74
N ASN A 52 3.33 -23.75 7.47
CA ASN A 52 4.05 -24.71 6.64
C ASN A 52 3.20 -25.14 5.45
N VAL A 53 3.79 -25.06 4.24
CA VAL A 53 3.20 -25.55 3.00
C VAL A 53 4.20 -26.49 2.34
N SER A 54 3.73 -27.66 1.92
CA SER A 54 4.55 -28.68 1.25
C SER A 54 3.99 -28.98 -0.14
N ALA A 55 4.87 -29.20 -1.11
CA ALA A 55 4.50 -29.59 -2.46
C ALA A 55 5.51 -30.59 -3.04
N VAL A 56 5.07 -31.38 -4.01
CA VAL A 56 5.95 -32.32 -4.73
C VAL A 56 6.75 -31.56 -5.77
N GLY A 57 8.08 -31.66 -5.68
CA GLY A 57 9.00 -31.05 -6.64
C GLY A 57 10.31 -30.63 -6.00
N SER A 58 11.16 -29.99 -6.80
CA SER A 58 12.30 -29.19 -6.32
C SER A 58 11.99 -27.72 -6.51
N TRP A 59 12.83 -26.81 -5.99
CA TRP A 59 12.60 -25.38 -6.19
C TRP A 59 12.58 -24.94 -7.68
N TYR A 60 13.13 -25.76 -8.60
CA TYR A 60 13.10 -25.50 -10.05
C TYR A 60 11.82 -26.01 -10.74
N SER A 61 11.08 -26.93 -10.12
CA SER A 61 9.98 -27.66 -10.77
C SER A 61 8.65 -27.56 -10.03
N VAL A 62 8.65 -26.95 -8.85
CA VAL A 62 7.46 -26.82 -8.01
C VAL A 62 6.53 -25.73 -8.54
N ASP A 63 5.22 -25.96 -8.42
CA ASP A 63 4.20 -24.97 -8.75
C ASP A 63 4.08 -23.95 -7.60
N PHE A 64 4.86 -22.87 -7.68
CA PHE A 64 4.79 -21.76 -6.74
C PHE A 64 3.40 -21.10 -6.68
N GLY A 65 2.63 -21.12 -7.77
CA GLY A 65 1.26 -20.58 -7.78
C GLY A 65 0.29 -21.43 -6.97
N SER A 66 0.46 -22.76 -6.98
CA SER A 66 -0.26 -23.67 -6.07
C SER A 66 0.17 -23.46 -4.62
N MET A 67 1.47 -23.33 -4.35
CA MET A 67 1.97 -23.08 -2.99
C MET A 67 1.48 -21.75 -2.42
N ALA A 68 1.45 -20.67 -3.22
CA ALA A 68 0.92 -19.38 -2.80
C ALA A 68 -0.56 -19.48 -2.40
N ARG A 69 -1.37 -20.23 -3.15
CA ARG A 69 -2.78 -20.49 -2.80
C ARG A 69 -2.92 -21.31 -1.52
N GLN A 70 -2.05 -22.29 -1.29
CA GLN A 70 -2.03 -23.05 -0.04
C GLN A 70 -1.63 -22.17 1.14
N MET A 71 -0.63 -21.30 0.97
CA MET A 71 -0.20 -20.34 1.98
C MET A 71 -1.33 -19.37 2.34
N ALA A 72 -2.06 -18.86 1.34
CA ALA A 72 -3.26 -18.07 1.58
C ALA A 72 -4.30 -18.83 2.43
N GLY A 73 -4.52 -20.12 2.13
CA GLY A 73 -5.39 -20.96 2.94
C GLY A 73 -4.90 -21.21 4.38
N GLU A 74 -3.58 -21.30 4.60
CA GLU A 74 -3.03 -21.39 5.95
C GLU A 74 -3.18 -20.06 6.72
N LEU A 75 -2.95 -18.92 6.06
CA LEU A 75 -3.22 -17.61 6.65
C LEU A 75 -4.69 -17.50 7.08
N GLU A 76 -5.63 -17.88 6.20
CA GLU A 76 -7.08 -17.85 6.49
C GLU A 76 -7.45 -18.63 7.75
N LYS A 77 -6.86 -19.81 7.98
CA LYS A 77 -7.13 -20.63 9.18
C LYS A 77 -6.64 -20.00 10.48
N ASN A 78 -5.71 -19.07 10.39
CA ASN A 78 -5.04 -18.46 11.54
C ASN A 78 -5.50 -17.01 11.79
N MET A 79 -6.29 -16.45 10.89
CA MET A 79 -6.91 -15.14 11.06
C MET A 79 -8.15 -15.24 11.96
N SER A 80 -8.29 -14.30 12.89
CA SER A 80 -9.40 -14.24 13.86
C SER A 80 -10.73 -13.87 13.19
N ASP A 81 -10.70 -13.02 12.16
CA ASP A 81 -11.89 -12.55 11.46
C ASP A 81 -11.88 -13.00 9.99
N PRO A 82 -12.78 -13.93 9.59
CA PRO A 82 -12.95 -14.34 8.20
C PRO A 82 -13.36 -13.19 7.27
N LYS A 83 -13.95 -12.10 7.80
CA LYS A 83 -14.36 -10.93 7.02
C LYS A 83 -13.17 -10.09 6.55
N LEU A 84 -11.95 -10.25 7.11
CA LEU A 84 -10.75 -9.54 6.64
C LEU A 84 -10.40 -9.87 5.18
N ARG A 85 -11.01 -10.94 4.64
CA ARG A 85 -10.98 -11.32 3.23
C ARG A 85 -11.86 -10.43 2.34
N GLU A 86 -12.91 -9.84 2.90
CA GLU A 86 -13.83 -8.92 2.22
C GLU A 86 -13.33 -7.49 2.38
N ILE A 87 -12.28 -7.14 1.63
CA ILE A 87 -11.75 -5.78 1.52
C ILE A 87 -12.83 -4.77 1.07
N GLY A 88 -13.95 -5.24 0.49
CA GLY A 88 -15.15 -4.43 0.24
C GLY A 88 -15.80 -3.84 1.50
N LYS A 89 -15.37 -4.24 2.70
CA LYS A 89 -15.79 -3.70 4.01
C LYS A 89 -14.75 -2.74 4.61
N LEU A 90 -13.89 -2.12 3.81
CA LEU A 90 -13.01 -1.04 4.28
C LEU A 90 -13.78 0.07 5.06
N GLU A 91 -15.07 0.27 4.78
CA GLU A 91 -16.00 1.07 5.60
C GLU A 91 -16.13 0.60 7.06
N GLU A 92 -16.29 -0.71 7.27
CA GLU A 92 -16.41 -1.35 8.59
C GLU A 92 -15.06 -1.38 9.32
N TYR A 93 -13.94 -1.45 8.58
CA TYR A 93 -12.58 -1.56 9.14
C TYR A 93 -11.93 -0.22 9.46
N GLY A 94 -12.03 0.78 8.58
CA GLY A 94 -11.40 2.09 8.81
C GLY A 94 -11.90 2.75 10.10
N THR A 95 -13.14 2.45 10.44
CA THR A 95 -13.88 2.93 11.61
C THR A 95 -13.60 2.15 12.90
N GLU A 96 -13.05 0.94 12.79
CA GLU A 96 -12.70 0.08 13.92
C GLU A 96 -11.26 0.31 14.43
N TYR A 97 -10.35 0.72 13.54
CA TYR A 97 -8.92 0.82 13.82
C TYR A 97 -8.42 2.25 14.08
N GLY A 98 -9.29 3.12 14.61
CA GLY A 98 -8.93 4.45 15.08
C GLY A 98 -8.95 5.56 14.03
N THR A 99 -8.70 6.78 14.48
CA THR A 99 -9.09 7.98 13.74
C THR A 99 -8.28 8.24 12.47
N GLU A 100 -7.02 7.82 12.42
CA GLU A 100 -6.18 7.94 11.22
C GLU A 100 -6.65 6.99 10.11
N THR A 101 -6.98 5.74 10.46
CA THR A 101 -7.55 4.76 9.52
C THR A 101 -8.91 5.20 9.01
N THR A 102 -9.72 5.83 9.87
CA THR A 102 -11.01 6.41 9.47
C THR A 102 -10.81 7.59 8.53
N ALA A 103 -9.86 8.48 8.83
CA ALA A 103 -9.53 9.59 7.95
C ALA A 103 -9.04 9.11 6.59
N TRP A 104 -8.18 8.08 6.55
CA TRP A 104 -7.74 7.46 5.31
C TRP A 104 -8.92 6.87 4.52
N PHE A 105 -9.84 6.17 5.18
CA PHE A 105 -11.05 5.64 4.56
C PHE A 105 -11.87 6.76 3.88
N TYR A 106 -12.09 7.89 4.55
CA TYR A 106 -12.82 9.01 3.96
C TYR A 106 -12.08 9.72 2.84
N LEU A 107 -10.74 9.66 2.79
CA LEU A 107 -9.97 10.11 1.63
C LEU A 107 -10.11 9.15 0.43
N LEU A 108 -10.18 7.84 0.69
CA LEU A 108 -10.36 6.82 -0.35
C LEU A 108 -11.77 6.77 -0.91
N LYS A 109 -12.80 7.01 -0.09
CA LYS A 109 -14.20 6.83 -0.47
C LYS A 109 -14.59 7.58 -1.75
N PRO A 110 -14.34 8.90 -1.91
CA PRO A 110 -14.65 9.61 -3.15
C PRO A 110 -13.90 9.06 -4.36
N ILE A 111 -12.69 8.53 -4.16
CA ILE A 111 -11.88 7.95 -5.23
C ILE A 111 -12.43 6.61 -5.64
N VAL A 112 -12.76 5.70 -4.72
CA VAL A 112 -13.33 4.38 -5.06
C VAL A 112 -14.72 4.55 -5.71
N GLU A 113 -15.55 5.47 -5.20
CA GLU A 113 -16.84 5.82 -5.81
C GLU A 113 -16.69 6.36 -7.23
N ARG A 114 -15.63 7.16 -7.47
CA ARG A 114 -15.26 7.64 -8.81
C ARG A 114 -14.46 6.63 -9.62
N PHE A 115 -13.81 5.64 -9.03
CA PHE A 115 -12.95 4.65 -9.72
C PHE A 115 -13.80 3.70 -10.57
N VAL A 116 -15.06 3.49 -10.17
CA VAL A 116 -16.08 2.84 -11.00
C VAL A 116 -16.51 3.73 -12.20
N HIS A 117 -16.10 5.01 -12.22
CA HIS A 117 -16.51 6.02 -13.20
C HIS A 117 -15.41 6.84 -13.90
N ALA A 118 -14.13 6.81 -13.50
CA ALA A 118 -13.15 7.82 -13.93
C ALA A 118 -11.73 7.27 -14.05
N PHE A 119 -11.18 7.31 -15.27
CA PHE A 119 -9.78 7.05 -15.59
C PHE A 119 -8.91 8.33 -15.57
N ASP A 120 -9.33 9.42 -14.90
CA ASP A 120 -8.74 10.76 -15.09
C ASP A 120 -8.28 11.53 -13.82
N GLU A 121 -8.14 10.93 -12.63
CA GLU A 121 -7.78 11.68 -11.39
C GLU A 121 -6.60 11.07 -10.57
N PRO A 122 -5.82 11.87 -9.80
CA PRO A 122 -4.45 11.52 -9.37
C PRO A 122 -4.31 10.70 -8.07
N ILE A 123 -3.08 10.19 -7.88
CA ILE A 123 -2.65 9.08 -7.00
C ILE A 123 -2.48 9.46 -5.51
N THR A 124 -2.64 10.73 -5.11
CA THR A 124 -2.19 11.22 -3.79
C THR A 124 -2.94 10.64 -2.60
N ALA A 125 -4.18 10.18 -2.76
CA ALA A 125 -4.92 9.51 -1.68
C ALA A 125 -4.36 8.15 -1.28
N PHE A 126 -3.54 7.55 -2.15
CA PHE A 126 -2.89 6.27 -1.90
C PHE A 126 -1.52 6.44 -1.22
N CYS A 127 -1.19 7.61 -0.67
CA CYS A 127 0.13 7.89 -0.07
C CYS A 127 0.02 8.73 1.21
N VAL A 128 -0.92 8.40 2.12
CA VAL A 128 -1.15 9.20 3.34
C VAL A 128 -0.41 8.70 4.57
N PHE A 129 0.32 7.58 4.47
CA PHE A 129 1.20 7.08 5.52
C PHE A 129 2.66 7.01 5.03
N THR A 130 3.61 7.27 5.93
CA THR A 130 5.04 7.03 5.67
C THR A 130 5.37 5.54 5.77
N THR A 131 6.60 5.15 5.42
CA THR A 131 7.11 3.78 5.62
C THR A 131 7.08 3.31 7.07
N GLU A 132 7.12 4.25 8.01
CA GLU A 132 7.00 3.99 9.45
C GLU A 132 5.55 3.98 9.93
N GLY A 133 4.58 4.03 9.02
CA GLY A 133 3.15 4.06 9.32
C GLY A 133 2.65 5.38 9.92
N LYS A 134 3.43 6.47 9.83
CA LYS A 134 3.02 7.77 10.37
C LYS A 134 2.12 8.50 9.40
N TRP A 135 1.05 9.12 9.91
CA TRP A 135 0.17 9.97 9.11
C TRP A 135 0.92 11.16 8.50
N GLN A 136 0.81 11.31 7.18
CA GLN A 136 1.29 12.45 6.39
C GLN A 136 0.19 13.09 5.53
N GLY A 137 -1.08 12.76 5.81
CA GLY A 137 -2.25 13.38 5.17
C GLY A 137 -2.62 14.75 5.77
N PRO A 138 -3.81 15.30 5.43
CA PRO A 138 -4.25 16.59 5.95
C PRO A 138 -4.22 16.63 7.48
N ARG A 139 -3.89 17.79 8.06
CA ARG A 139 -3.90 17.94 9.53
C ARG A 139 -5.30 17.67 10.06
N LEU A 140 -5.38 16.80 11.06
CA LEU A 140 -6.63 16.43 11.71
C LEU A 140 -6.94 17.38 12.87
N GLN A 141 -8.20 17.75 13.03
CA GLN A 141 -8.74 18.57 14.11
C GLN A 141 -10.02 17.95 14.70
N ASN A 142 -10.41 18.43 15.88
CA ASN A 142 -11.62 17.96 16.57
C ASN A 142 -11.66 16.43 16.74
N LEU A 143 -10.49 15.81 16.93
CA LEU A 143 -10.36 14.38 17.13
C LEU A 143 -10.99 14.00 18.48
N PRO A 144 -11.76 12.90 18.55
CA PRO A 144 -12.28 12.44 19.83
C PRO A 144 -11.15 12.02 20.75
N SER A 145 -11.32 12.28 22.04
CA SER A 145 -10.30 12.02 23.06
C SER A 145 -10.07 10.53 23.34
N SER A 146 -10.88 9.64 22.77
CA SER A 146 -10.85 8.20 22.98
C SER A 146 -10.89 7.44 21.66
N SER A 147 -10.03 6.43 21.52
CA SER A 147 -10.04 5.51 20.36
C SER A 147 -11.29 4.64 20.28
N SER A 148 -12.09 4.56 21.34
CA SER A 148 -13.38 3.85 21.36
C SER A 148 -14.57 4.68 20.88
N ASP A 149 -14.39 5.99 20.66
CA ASP A 149 -15.44 6.87 20.15
C ASP A 149 -15.62 6.62 18.64
N LYS A 150 -16.73 5.94 18.31
CA LYS A 150 -17.15 5.63 16.94
C LYS A 150 -18.15 6.67 16.38
N SER A 151 -18.23 7.88 16.93
CA SER A 151 -19.21 8.88 16.47
C SER A 151 -19.01 9.37 15.02
N TYR A 152 -17.84 9.14 14.44
CA TYR A 152 -17.49 9.54 13.08
C TYR A 152 -17.75 8.46 12.02
N THR A 153 -18.16 7.25 12.42
CA THR A 153 -18.24 6.09 11.50
C THR A 153 -19.43 6.15 10.55
N ASP A 154 -20.46 6.92 10.92
CA ASP A 154 -21.70 7.06 10.15
C ASP A 154 -21.75 8.36 9.33
N LEU A 155 -20.64 9.11 9.27
CA LEU A 155 -20.58 10.38 8.55
C LEU A 155 -20.42 10.14 7.03
N SER A 156 -20.81 11.12 6.22
CA SER A 156 -20.36 11.15 4.82
C SER A 156 -18.92 11.65 4.75
N GLY A 157 -18.20 11.38 3.66
CA GLY A 157 -16.83 11.85 3.48
C GLY A 157 -16.71 13.37 3.53
N GLU A 158 -17.70 14.07 2.98
CA GLU A 158 -17.78 15.53 2.98
C GLU A 158 -17.99 16.06 4.40
N VAL A 159 -18.90 15.44 5.16
CA VAL A 159 -19.18 15.85 6.55
C VAL A 159 -17.96 15.56 7.45
N PHE A 160 -17.29 14.42 7.24
CA PHE A 160 -16.07 14.10 7.96
C PHE A 160 -14.96 15.11 7.66
N ALA A 161 -14.68 15.36 6.37
CA ALA A 161 -13.65 16.30 5.93
C ALA A 161 -13.90 17.71 6.47
N ALA A 162 -15.13 18.24 6.36
CA ALA A 162 -15.48 19.57 6.85
C ALA A 162 -15.29 19.73 8.37
N LYS A 163 -15.53 18.66 9.14
CA LYS A 163 -15.45 18.69 10.60
C LYS A 163 -14.05 18.43 11.13
N HIS A 164 -13.31 17.55 10.46
CA HIS A 164 -12.09 16.95 10.99
C HIS A 164 -10.82 17.29 10.20
N PHE A 165 -10.90 17.79 8.97
CA PHE A 165 -9.73 18.28 8.25
C PHE A 165 -9.55 19.78 8.48
N VAL A 166 -8.31 20.18 8.79
CA VAL A 166 -7.94 21.59 8.80
C VAL A 166 -7.89 22.07 7.35
N SER A 167 -8.84 22.93 6.98
CA SER A 167 -8.81 23.61 5.67
C SER A 167 -7.63 24.59 5.65
N HIS A 168 -6.70 24.42 4.72
CA HIS A 168 -5.58 25.36 4.45
C HIS A 168 -4.76 25.73 5.70
N PRO A 169 -3.96 24.81 6.26
CA PRO A 169 -3.22 25.07 7.49
C PRO A 169 -2.28 26.28 7.35
N GLU A 170 -2.38 27.24 8.27
CA GLU A 170 -1.48 28.40 8.33
C GLU A 170 -0.01 27.94 8.38
N GLY A 171 0.82 28.51 7.51
CA GLY A 171 2.24 28.18 7.39
C GLY A 171 2.57 27.03 6.44
N ASP A 172 1.61 26.51 5.67
CA ASP A 172 1.91 25.61 4.56
C ASP A 172 2.63 26.37 3.43
N PRO A 173 3.85 25.97 3.01
CA PRO A 173 4.57 26.66 1.95
C PRO A 173 3.87 26.63 0.58
N PHE A 174 2.81 25.81 0.41
CA PHE A 174 2.04 25.69 -0.82
C PHE A 174 0.66 26.40 -0.76
N ILE A 175 0.58 27.56 -0.08
CA ILE A 175 -0.61 28.44 -0.12
C ILE A 175 -0.90 28.88 -1.57
N GLY A 176 -1.89 28.25 -2.21
CA GLY A 176 -2.39 28.53 -3.55
C GLY A 176 -3.27 27.40 -4.12
N ASP A 177 -3.87 27.62 -5.29
CA ASP A 177 -4.84 26.76 -6.03
C ASP A 177 -4.37 25.31 -6.38
N LEU A 178 -3.37 24.76 -5.68
CA LEU A 178 -2.76 23.46 -5.95
C LEU A 178 -3.29 22.30 -5.08
N TYR A 179 -4.21 22.54 -4.15
CA TYR A 179 -4.91 21.47 -3.46
C TYR A 179 -5.98 20.89 -4.38
N LEU A 180 -5.82 19.62 -4.76
CA LEU A 180 -6.89 18.89 -5.42
C LEU A 180 -8.06 18.78 -4.43
N THR A 181 -9.21 19.30 -4.82
CA THR A 181 -10.45 19.11 -4.06
C THR A 181 -11.41 18.29 -4.90
N LEU A 182 -11.77 17.10 -4.42
CA LEU A 182 -12.81 16.26 -5.03
C LEU A 182 -13.97 16.15 -4.06
N ASN A 183 -15.18 16.52 -4.50
CA ASN A 183 -16.39 16.51 -3.66
C ASN A 183 -16.17 17.23 -2.32
N ASP A 184 -15.60 18.45 -2.33
CA ASP A 184 -15.29 19.23 -1.12
C ASP A 184 -14.30 18.58 -0.13
N VAL A 185 -13.69 17.45 -0.51
CA VAL A 185 -12.58 16.82 0.22
C VAL A 185 -11.26 17.31 -0.38
N SER A 186 -10.47 18.06 0.39
CA SER A 186 -9.16 18.53 -0.03
C SER A 186 -8.08 17.49 0.26
N TYR A 187 -7.33 17.14 -0.78
CA TYR A 187 -6.25 16.15 -0.73
C TYR A 187 -4.91 16.80 -0.42
N PRO A 188 -4.06 16.13 0.39
CA PRO A 188 -2.75 16.67 0.77
C PRO A 188 -1.79 16.67 -0.44
N HIS A 189 -0.83 17.59 -0.41
CA HIS A 189 0.35 17.50 -1.26
C HIS A 189 1.39 16.61 -0.59
N VAL A 190 1.90 15.61 -1.31
CA VAL A 190 2.95 14.71 -0.83
C VAL A 190 4.16 14.92 -1.72
N ASN A 191 5.29 15.30 -1.12
CA ASN A 191 6.54 15.41 -1.86
C ASN A 191 6.93 14.03 -2.40
N THR A 192 7.47 13.99 -3.62
CA THR A 192 7.79 12.73 -4.30
C THR A 192 8.76 11.83 -3.54
N ASP A 193 9.67 12.41 -2.78
CA ASP A 193 10.63 11.71 -1.92
C ASP A 193 9.98 11.07 -0.69
N GLN A 194 8.76 11.49 -0.32
CA GLN A 194 7.97 10.94 0.78
C GLN A 194 6.97 9.87 0.32
N ILE A 195 6.94 9.56 -0.98
CA ILE A 195 6.14 8.45 -1.51
C ILE A 195 6.85 7.14 -1.13
N PRO A 196 6.24 6.29 -0.30
CA PRO A 196 6.88 5.07 0.15
C PRO A 196 6.98 4.03 -1.00
N PRO A 197 7.96 3.11 -0.93
CA PRO A 197 8.10 2.05 -1.92
C PRO A 197 6.86 1.14 -1.93
N GLY A 198 6.40 0.78 -3.13
CA GLY A 198 5.22 -0.06 -3.38
C GLY A 198 5.42 -1.55 -3.10
N THR A 199 6.31 -1.93 -2.19
CA THR A 199 6.77 -3.32 -1.99
C THR A 199 6.71 -3.75 -0.53
N VAL A 200 6.44 -5.03 -0.32
CA VAL A 200 6.44 -5.70 0.99
C VAL A 200 7.47 -6.83 0.98
N GLU A 201 8.08 -7.09 2.14
CA GLU A 201 9.11 -8.10 2.32
C GLU A 201 8.74 -9.06 3.45
N VAL A 202 8.98 -10.36 3.25
CA VAL A 202 8.67 -11.42 4.23
C VAL A 202 9.78 -12.45 4.27
N ASP A 203 10.22 -12.80 5.49
CA ASP A 203 11.20 -13.86 5.71
C ASP A 203 10.57 -15.25 5.52
N VAL A 204 11.18 -16.06 4.67
CA VAL A 204 10.70 -17.42 4.33
C VAL A 204 11.82 -18.43 4.52
N LYS A 205 11.52 -19.53 5.21
CA LYS A 205 12.38 -20.71 5.25
C LYS A 205 11.97 -21.64 4.12
N LEU A 206 12.88 -21.93 3.21
CA LEU A 206 12.66 -22.85 2.09
C LEU A 206 13.39 -24.16 2.37
N ASP A 207 12.67 -25.27 2.45
CA ASP A 207 13.24 -26.62 2.51
C ASP A 207 13.10 -27.29 1.14
N ASP A 208 14.21 -27.41 0.41
CA ASP A 208 14.27 -28.18 -0.85
C ASP A 208 14.84 -29.57 -0.56
N ASN A 209 13.95 -30.54 -0.36
CA ASN A 209 14.29 -31.95 -0.20
C ASN A 209 15.33 -32.23 0.91
N GLY A 210 15.23 -31.53 2.05
CA GLY A 210 16.10 -31.64 3.21
C GLY A 210 17.20 -30.58 3.27
N GLN A 211 17.38 -29.78 2.21
CA GLN A 211 18.28 -28.62 2.21
C GLN A 211 17.51 -27.35 2.55
N VAL A 212 17.80 -26.78 3.73
CA VAL A 212 17.11 -25.58 4.22
C VAL A 212 17.86 -24.31 3.82
N PHE A 213 17.15 -23.38 3.20
CA PHE A 213 17.60 -22.05 2.81
C PHE A 213 16.86 -20.98 3.61
N SER A 214 17.61 -19.97 4.06
CA SER A 214 17.02 -18.72 4.55
C SER A 214 16.79 -17.80 3.36
N THR A 215 15.54 -17.42 3.12
CA THR A 215 15.15 -16.63 1.96
C THR A 215 14.38 -15.37 2.37
N LEU A 216 14.38 -14.36 1.50
CA LEU A 216 13.46 -13.22 1.58
C LEU A 216 12.55 -13.26 0.36
N LEU A 217 11.25 -13.21 0.60
CA LEU A 217 10.23 -12.98 -0.41
C LEU A 217 9.93 -11.48 -0.47
N VAL A 218 9.97 -10.90 -1.67
CA VAL A 218 9.58 -9.51 -1.91
C VAL A 218 8.46 -9.50 -2.93
N ALA A 219 7.39 -8.76 -2.67
CA ALA A 219 6.24 -8.62 -3.56
C ALA A 219 5.79 -7.16 -3.65
N GLY A 220 5.34 -6.72 -4.82
CA GLY A 220 4.77 -5.38 -4.99
C GLY A 220 5.03 -4.78 -6.36
N GLY A 221 5.01 -3.45 -6.43
CA GLY A 221 5.29 -2.70 -7.65
C GLY A 221 6.77 -2.80 -8.02
N VAL A 222 7.11 -3.74 -8.90
CA VAL A 222 8.52 -4.06 -9.22
C VAL A 222 9.04 -3.38 -10.48
N GLY A 223 8.15 -2.82 -11.30
CA GLY A 223 8.55 -2.33 -12.61
C GLY A 223 7.42 -1.68 -13.37
N SER A 224 7.74 -1.31 -14.61
CA SER A 224 6.75 -0.89 -15.60
C SER A 224 7.07 -1.53 -16.94
N VAL A 225 6.04 -1.67 -17.76
CA VAL A 225 6.18 -2.07 -19.16
C VAL A 225 5.80 -0.88 -20.01
N VAL A 226 6.67 -0.58 -20.97
CA VAL A 226 6.40 0.37 -22.05
C VAL A 226 5.80 -0.42 -23.21
N SER A 227 4.60 -0.06 -23.62
CA SER A 227 3.87 -0.67 -24.73
C SER A 227 3.46 0.36 -25.77
N SER A 228 3.13 -0.11 -26.97
CA SER A 228 2.57 0.70 -28.04
C SER A 228 1.04 0.61 -27.99
N SER A 229 0.36 1.74 -27.87
CA SER A 229 -1.10 1.80 -27.90
C SER A 229 -1.67 1.46 -29.29
N GLY A 230 -0.91 1.78 -30.35
CA GLY A 230 -1.39 1.79 -31.73
C GLY A 230 -2.37 2.93 -32.03
N ASP A 231 -2.65 3.80 -31.05
CA ASP A 231 -3.59 4.90 -31.14
C ASP A 231 -2.85 6.21 -31.45
N LYS A 232 -3.07 6.71 -32.67
CA LYS A 232 -2.47 7.96 -33.13
C LYS A 232 -3.06 9.22 -32.51
N ALA A 233 -4.20 9.10 -31.81
CA ALA A 233 -4.77 10.18 -31.03
C ALA A 233 -4.03 10.38 -29.70
N LEU A 234 -3.49 9.30 -29.12
CA LEU A 234 -2.70 9.34 -27.88
C LEU A 234 -1.27 9.80 -28.13
N SER A 235 -0.66 9.36 -29.24
CA SER A 235 0.67 9.85 -29.66
C SER A 235 0.83 9.83 -31.18
N GLY A 236 1.63 10.74 -31.74
CA GLY A 236 1.79 10.83 -33.19
C GLY A 236 2.31 9.54 -33.86
N SER A 237 3.04 8.69 -33.12
CA SER A 237 3.53 7.39 -33.59
C SER A 237 2.59 6.23 -33.25
N GLY A 238 1.85 6.29 -32.13
CA GLY A 238 1.16 5.14 -31.53
C GLY A 238 2.12 4.09 -30.97
N GLU A 239 3.42 4.41 -30.87
CA GLU A 239 4.49 3.47 -30.51
C GLU A 239 5.20 3.89 -29.22
N ARG A 240 5.41 2.92 -28.31
CA ARG A 240 6.10 3.11 -27.02
C ARG A 240 5.58 4.31 -26.22
N ASP A 241 4.30 4.57 -26.34
CA ASP A 241 3.61 5.75 -25.82
C ASP A 241 2.81 5.46 -24.55
N THR A 242 2.71 4.18 -24.18
CA THR A 242 1.95 3.73 -23.03
C THR A 242 2.86 3.13 -21.96
N VAL A 243 2.68 3.54 -20.71
CA VAL A 243 3.36 2.96 -19.55
C VAL A 243 2.30 2.28 -18.68
N ARG A 244 2.59 1.04 -18.26
CA ARG A 244 1.80 0.35 -17.22
C ARG A 244 2.71 -0.11 -16.08
N PRO A 245 2.31 0.00 -14.81
CA PRO A 245 3.01 -0.67 -13.73
C PRO A 245 2.89 -2.21 -13.87
N VAL A 246 3.88 -2.92 -13.35
CA VAL A 246 3.88 -4.39 -13.29
C VAL A 246 4.13 -4.82 -11.85
N PRO A 247 3.14 -5.43 -11.19
CA PRO A 247 3.34 -6.10 -9.93
C PRO A 247 3.92 -7.50 -10.15
N GLU A 248 4.93 -7.86 -9.37
CA GLU A 248 5.55 -9.19 -9.36
C GLU A 248 6.01 -9.50 -7.94
N TRP A 249 6.51 -10.72 -7.78
CA TRP A 249 7.23 -11.14 -6.60
C TRP A 249 8.47 -11.92 -6.98
N TRP A 250 9.45 -11.94 -6.09
CA TRP A 250 10.65 -12.75 -6.22
C TRP A 250 11.16 -13.17 -4.85
N MET A 251 11.82 -14.32 -4.83
CA MET A 251 12.42 -14.89 -3.63
C MET A 251 13.92 -15.05 -3.85
N PHE A 252 14.72 -14.58 -2.89
CA PHE A 252 16.17 -14.72 -2.95
C PHE A 252 16.74 -15.38 -1.70
N VAL A 253 17.81 -16.14 -1.88
CA VAL A 253 18.55 -16.75 -0.77
C VAL A 253 19.39 -15.66 -0.09
N LYS A 254 19.21 -15.52 1.22
CA LYS A 254 20.02 -14.61 2.02
C LYS A 254 21.44 -15.17 2.10
N ASN A 255 22.41 -14.40 1.61
CA ASN A 255 23.82 -14.71 1.88
C ASN A 255 24.04 -14.63 3.39
N LYS A 256 24.70 -15.64 3.98
CA LYS A 256 25.21 -15.52 5.35
C LYS A 256 26.16 -14.33 5.35
N LYS A 257 25.79 -13.22 6.02
CA LYS A 257 26.71 -12.11 6.24
C LYS A 257 27.96 -12.68 6.92
N SER A 258 29.13 -12.54 6.30
CA SER A 258 30.38 -12.54 7.04
C SER A 258 30.28 -11.42 8.07
N ASN A 259 30.73 -11.70 9.28
CA ASN A 259 30.59 -10.83 10.44
C ASN A 259 31.60 -9.66 10.38
N GLU A 260 31.66 -8.93 9.27
CA GLU A 260 32.49 -7.75 9.11
C GLU A 260 31.59 -6.51 9.11
N GLU A 261 31.67 -5.74 10.19
CA GLU A 261 31.10 -4.40 10.27
C GLU A 261 31.57 -3.56 9.07
N PRO A 262 30.68 -2.80 8.39
CA PRO A 262 31.14 -1.86 7.39
C PRO A 262 32.00 -0.79 8.08
N ALA A 263 33.26 -0.72 7.69
CA ALA A 263 34.20 0.29 8.17
C ALA A 263 33.57 1.69 8.01
N ARG A 264 33.45 2.41 9.12
CA ARG A 264 33.10 3.84 9.10
C ARG A 264 34.12 4.55 8.22
N LEU A 265 33.69 5.03 7.06
CA LEU A 265 34.43 6.01 6.29
C LEU A 265 34.54 7.27 7.16
N SER A 266 35.71 7.47 7.78
CA SER A 266 36.09 8.75 8.35
C SER A 266 36.18 9.75 7.20
N SER A 267 35.30 10.73 7.18
CA SER A 267 35.45 11.94 6.40
C SER A 267 36.80 12.59 6.74
N MET A 268 37.73 12.56 5.79
CA MET A 268 38.92 13.41 5.78
C MET A 268 38.54 14.74 5.14
N GLU A 269 38.64 15.78 5.97
CA GLU A 269 38.90 17.21 5.73
C GLU A 269 38.25 17.92 4.53
#